data_AF-A0A951VM48-F1
#
_entry.id   AF-A0A951VM48-F1
#
_cell.length_a   1.000
_cell.length_b   1.000
_cell.length_c   1.000
_cell.angle_alpha   90.00
_cell.angle_beta   90.00
_cell.angle_gamma   90.00
#
_symmetry.space_group_name_H-M   'P 1'
#
loop_
_entity.id
_entity.type
_entity.pdbx_description
1 polymer ?
#
loop_
_entity_poly.entity_id
_entity_poly.type
_entity_poly.pdbx_seq_one_letter_code
_entity_poly.pdbx_strand_id
1 'polypeptide(L)'
;MKKYILTTVLSVLFITPLFAQTDFTWTNGNGSNTWSDDGNWHAGAAPTNSDDVVFDGNYSNDDCTLDGLGAEAYSITIQNGYSGIITLTNNTSLSVGDGGITIAASGFSGKIEIETDNSITTPFFSVANNVANNSMTLTVAGSLYTGNFQMPRGTANAGSAQNFEVDASAYGGSSGGFNIASCTFTAPSGELLINVVGSGTLSGLSSGSFNANGGTVKVYFAANKNLPSGYTGTNGFNNLTITLNAITNRTITIPANIDVKGNLVLVSSSTNYLHFGGSGTNLNLYKNLDLTDFNATGGSGSSQATSPNINLVGNTQQKIIGNSDLTKEGGLLPTLVINQASGGTIQFEKRVNLGRSLKIESNGSITCTSNSVIGFLSGFSNETISGATTLTNLDLKDLIINKSGKSVSLSSFTPNIRISGVMTIPAGTYNTNNQLIFRSTSNSASGQLGEVSGTLSGNATVERFIAGATGRKWRFLASPITTSNYRSRYRRKLCNGYQKL
;
A
#
# COMPACT_ATOMS: atom_id res chain seq x y z
N MET A 1 63.87 47.60 -31.00
CA MET A 1 63.72 46.18 -31.39
C MET A 1 63.15 45.42 -30.20
N LYS A 2 61.92 44.93 -30.32
CA LYS A 2 61.18 44.23 -29.25
C LYS A 2 61.66 42.78 -29.18
N LYS A 3 62.22 42.34 -28.04
CA LYS A 3 62.56 40.94 -27.77
C LYS A 3 61.34 40.28 -27.13
N TYR A 4 60.71 39.35 -27.85
CA TYR A 4 59.70 38.45 -27.32
C TYR A 4 60.42 37.36 -26.51
N ILE A 5 60.17 37.33 -25.20
CA ILE A 5 60.52 36.19 -24.35
C ILE A 5 59.44 35.14 -24.61
N LEU A 6 59.84 34.10 -25.35
CA LEU A 6 59.05 32.94 -25.66
C LEU A 6 58.95 32.07 -24.40
N THR A 7 57.85 32.20 -23.66
CA THR A 7 57.54 31.33 -22.51
C THR A 7 57.17 29.95 -23.03
N THR A 8 58.14 29.03 -23.01
CA THR A 8 57.92 27.61 -23.29
C THR A 8 57.04 27.02 -22.18
N VAL A 9 55.76 26.81 -22.49
CA VAL A 9 54.83 26.03 -21.66
C VAL A 9 55.25 24.57 -21.79
N LEU A 10 55.97 24.07 -20.79
CA LEU A 10 56.29 22.65 -20.63
C LEU A 10 55.01 21.95 -20.14
N SER A 11 54.16 21.54 -21.09
CA SER A 11 53.03 20.65 -20.83
C SER A 11 53.55 19.29 -20.41
N VAL A 12 53.67 19.06 -19.10
CA VAL A 12 53.81 17.72 -18.52
C VAL A 12 52.51 16.99 -18.85
N LEU A 13 52.54 16.18 -19.90
CA LEU A 13 51.49 15.23 -20.22
C LEU A 13 51.50 14.19 -19.08
N PHE A 14 50.65 14.39 -18.08
CA PHE A 14 50.35 13.36 -17.09
C PHE A 14 49.67 12.20 -17.84
N ILE A 15 50.48 11.26 -18.31
CA ILE A 15 50.01 9.93 -18.72
C ILE A 15 49.64 9.24 -17.42
N THR A 16 48.40 9.41 -16.97
CA THR A 16 47.85 8.54 -15.93
C THR A 16 47.81 7.13 -16.54
N PRO A 17 48.51 6.14 -15.96
CA PRO A 17 48.38 4.78 -16.44
C PRO A 17 46.89 4.41 -16.36
N LEU A 18 46.31 4.03 -17.49
CA LEU A 18 45.09 3.25 -17.51
C LEU A 18 45.47 1.91 -16.88
N PHE A 19 45.24 1.77 -15.57
CA PHE A 19 45.30 0.46 -14.94
C PHE A 19 44.27 -0.40 -15.65
N ALA A 20 44.74 -1.40 -16.40
CA ALA A 20 43.86 -2.37 -17.00
C ALA A 20 43.13 -3.07 -15.85
N GLN A 21 41.82 -2.89 -15.81
CA GLN A 21 40.95 -3.62 -14.92
C GLN A 21 41.22 -5.11 -15.12
N THR A 22 41.64 -5.77 -14.04
CA THR A 22 42.05 -7.17 -14.11
C THR A 22 40.86 -8.01 -13.71
N ASP A 23 40.53 -9.00 -14.54
CA ASP A 23 39.47 -9.96 -14.24
C ASP A 23 39.96 -10.95 -13.17
N PHE A 24 39.27 -11.02 -12.03
CA PHE A 24 39.50 -11.99 -10.97
C PHE A 24 38.49 -13.13 -11.12
N THR A 25 38.91 -14.21 -11.78
CA THR A 25 38.08 -15.40 -11.95
C THR A 25 38.16 -16.29 -10.73
N TRP A 26 36.99 -16.66 -10.17
CA TRP A 26 36.88 -17.65 -9.09
C TRP A 26 37.27 -19.03 -9.61
N THR A 27 38.25 -19.70 -8.99
CA THR A 27 38.69 -21.04 -9.38
C THR A 27 38.64 -22.04 -8.24
N ASN A 28 38.54 -21.56 -6.99
CA ASN A 28 38.68 -22.40 -5.80
C ASN A 28 39.97 -23.25 -5.83
N GLY A 29 41.06 -22.71 -6.36
CA GLY A 29 42.32 -23.43 -6.55
C GLY A 29 42.91 -24.05 -5.28
N ASN A 30 42.64 -23.47 -4.11
CA ASN A 30 43.05 -24.00 -2.81
C ASN A 30 42.03 -24.96 -2.17
N GLY A 31 40.81 -25.08 -2.73
CA GLY A 31 39.75 -25.94 -2.23
C GLY A 31 39.16 -25.49 -0.89
N SER A 32 39.41 -24.25 -0.46
CA SER A 32 38.94 -23.73 0.83
C SER A 32 37.55 -23.10 0.77
N ASN A 33 37.01 -22.85 -0.43
CA ASN A 33 35.72 -22.21 -0.67
C ASN A 33 35.56 -20.84 -0.01
N THR A 34 36.66 -20.12 0.26
CA THR A 34 36.64 -18.82 0.95
C THR A 34 37.04 -17.69 0.01
N TRP A 35 36.28 -16.58 0.05
CA TRP A 35 36.55 -15.39 -0.77
C TRP A 35 37.89 -14.76 -0.42
N SER A 36 38.26 -14.76 0.87
CA SER A 36 39.47 -14.10 1.37
C SER A 36 40.79 -14.84 1.07
N ASP A 37 40.73 -16.09 0.59
CA ASP A 37 41.93 -16.89 0.27
C ASP A 37 42.45 -16.59 -1.14
N ASP A 38 43.61 -15.94 -1.21
CA ASP A 38 44.31 -15.56 -2.44
C ASP A 38 44.43 -16.72 -3.46
N GLY A 39 44.61 -17.96 -3.01
CA GLY A 39 44.79 -19.10 -3.90
C GLY A 39 43.48 -19.63 -4.51
N ASN A 40 42.33 -19.12 -4.12
CA ASN A 40 41.05 -19.42 -4.76
C ASN A 40 40.76 -18.57 -6.00
N TRP A 41 41.62 -17.60 -6.30
CA TRP A 41 41.47 -16.68 -7.42
C TRP A 41 42.52 -16.93 -8.49
N HIS A 42 42.14 -16.87 -9.76
CA HIS A 42 43.07 -17.06 -10.87
C HIS A 42 44.23 -16.04 -10.85
N ALA A 43 43.98 -14.83 -10.35
CA ALA A 43 44.97 -13.78 -10.20
C ALA A 43 45.96 -14.01 -9.03
N GLY A 44 45.70 -15.01 -8.17
CA GLY A 44 46.54 -15.33 -7.01
C GLY A 44 46.45 -14.29 -5.89
N ALA A 45 45.34 -13.56 -5.80
CA ALA A 45 45.04 -12.58 -4.76
C ALA A 45 43.51 -12.47 -4.58
N ALA A 46 43.06 -12.11 -3.39
CA ALA A 46 41.65 -11.78 -3.14
C ALA A 46 41.24 -10.46 -3.84
N PRO A 47 40.02 -10.35 -4.38
CA PRO A 47 39.51 -9.14 -5.02
C PRO A 47 39.41 -7.94 -4.07
N THR A 48 39.57 -6.76 -4.65
CA THR A 48 39.42 -5.43 -4.03
C THR A 48 38.38 -4.58 -4.78
N ASN A 49 38.08 -3.37 -4.29
CA ASN A 49 37.12 -2.46 -4.93
C ASN A 49 37.48 -1.98 -6.36
N SER A 50 38.65 -2.31 -6.89
CA SER A 50 39.04 -2.01 -8.28
C SER A 50 38.88 -3.19 -9.24
N ASP A 51 38.55 -4.38 -8.74
CA ASP A 51 38.65 -5.62 -9.51
C ASP A 51 37.30 -6.08 -10.08
N ASP A 52 37.35 -6.67 -11.28
CA ASP A 52 36.18 -7.30 -11.90
C ASP A 52 36.14 -8.77 -11.53
N VAL A 53 35.22 -9.14 -10.66
CA VAL A 53 35.07 -10.52 -10.22
C VAL A 53 34.22 -11.31 -11.21
N VAL A 54 34.70 -12.47 -11.63
CA VAL A 54 34.02 -13.33 -12.61
C VAL A 54 33.82 -14.73 -12.06
N PHE A 55 32.56 -15.17 -12.02
CA PHE A 55 32.18 -16.58 -11.85
C PHE A 55 31.81 -17.14 -13.22
N ASP A 56 32.76 -17.78 -13.90
CA ASP A 56 32.69 -17.99 -15.35
C ASP A 56 31.96 -19.27 -15.79
N GLY A 57 31.68 -20.18 -14.86
CA GLY A 57 31.05 -21.48 -15.14
C GLY A 57 31.95 -22.52 -15.84
N ASN A 58 33.04 -22.12 -16.49
CA ASN A 58 34.00 -23.03 -17.11
C ASN A 58 34.98 -23.58 -16.09
N TYR A 59 35.46 -22.72 -15.18
CA TYR A 59 36.36 -23.05 -14.08
C TYR A 59 35.68 -22.83 -12.73
N SER A 60 34.84 -21.78 -12.63
CA SER A 60 34.05 -21.51 -11.43
C SER A 60 32.89 -22.50 -11.37
N ASN A 61 32.97 -23.56 -10.58
CA ASN A 61 31.81 -24.43 -10.29
C ASN A 61 31.63 -24.76 -8.81
N ASP A 62 32.67 -24.54 -8.00
CA ASP A 62 32.61 -24.73 -6.56
C ASP A 62 31.94 -23.56 -5.85
N ASP A 63 31.39 -23.85 -4.67
CA ASP A 63 30.81 -22.87 -3.78
C ASP A 63 31.82 -21.79 -3.36
N CYS A 64 31.35 -20.56 -3.19
CA CYS A 64 32.13 -19.43 -2.71
C CYS A 64 31.48 -18.86 -1.45
N THR A 65 32.21 -18.90 -0.33
CA THR A 65 31.78 -18.31 0.94
C THR A 65 32.48 -16.98 1.14
N LEU A 66 31.71 -15.90 1.23
CA LEU A 66 32.22 -14.60 1.68
C LEU A 66 32.38 -14.66 3.20
N ASP A 67 33.62 -14.61 3.67
CA ASP A 67 34.04 -14.99 5.01
C ASP A 67 34.71 -13.85 5.82
N GLY A 68 34.74 -12.62 5.28
CA GLY A 68 35.38 -11.46 5.92
C GLY A 68 34.55 -10.17 5.91
N LEU A 69 34.77 -9.31 6.91
CA LEU A 69 34.24 -7.95 6.93
C LEU A 69 34.88 -7.14 5.79
N GLY A 70 34.06 -6.56 4.92
CA GLY A 70 34.55 -5.70 3.83
C GLY A 70 35.03 -6.47 2.60
N ALA A 71 34.33 -7.52 2.19
CA ALA A 71 34.52 -8.05 0.84
C ALA A 71 34.17 -6.93 -0.16
N GLU A 72 35.07 -6.68 -1.12
CA GLU A 72 34.95 -5.59 -2.09
C GLU A 72 35.16 -6.11 -3.51
N ALA A 73 34.46 -5.51 -4.46
CA ALA A 73 34.67 -5.71 -5.89
C ALA A 73 34.27 -4.42 -6.64
N TYR A 74 34.85 -4.13 -7.79
CA TYR A 74 34.30 -3.09 -8.68
C TYR A 74 33.03 -3.59 -9.37
N SER A 75 33.08 -4.82 -9.91
CA SER A 75 31.93 -5.51 -10.50
C SER A 75 31.95 -6.99 -10.16
N ILE A 76 30.78 -7.64 -10.22
CA ILE A 76 30.66 -9.09 -10.12
C ILE A 76 29.84 -9.58 -11.31
N THR A 77 30.43 -10.44 -12.13
CA THR A 77 29.76 -11.09 -13.25
C THR A 77 29.64 -12.58 -12.99
N ILE A 78 28.41 -13.06 -12.85
CA ILE A 78 28.11 -14.51 -12.78
C ILE A 78 27.68 -14.95 -14.17
N GLN A 79 28.54 -15.70 -14.85
CA GLN A 79 28.31 -16.16 -16.22
C GLN A 79 27.47 -17.44 -16.27
N ASN A 80 27.11 -17.82 -17.50
CA ASN A 80 26.45 -19.09 -17.78
C ASN A 80 27.33 -20.26 -17.31
N GLY A 81 26.71 -21.26 -16.69
CA GLY A 81 27.38 -22.50 -16.30
C GLY A 81 27.81 -22.54 -14.83
N TYR A 82 27.95 -21.38 -14.16
CA TYR A 82 28.23 -21.37 -12.73
C TYR A 82 27.09 -22.07 -11.96
N SER A 83 27.44 -23.14 -11.26
CA SER A 83 26.50 -24.02 -10.55
C SER A 83 26.67 -23.99 -9.03
N GLY A 84 27.78 -23.43 -8.55
CA GLY A 84 28.06 -23.25 -7.13
C GLY A 84 27.12 -22.25 -6.44
N ILE A 85 27.19 -22.24 -5.12
CA ILE A 85 26.46 -21.33 -4.23
C ILE A 85 27.41 -20.22 -3.79
N ILE A 86 27.00 -18.96 -3.98
CA ILE A 86 27.67 -17.80 -3.37
C ILE A 86 26.96 -17.50 -2.06
N THR A 87 27.64 -17.73 -0.94
CA THR A 87 27.06 -17.59 0.41
C THR A 87 27.72 -16.44 1.15
N LEU A 88 26.94 -15.51 1.69
CA LEU A 88 27.39 -14.51 2.65
C LEU A 88 27.02 -15.00 4.05
N THR A 89 28.03 -15.23 4.89
CA THR A 89 27.88 -15.78 6.25
C THR A 89 28.63 -14.92 7.26
N ASN A 90 28.45 -15.13 8.56
CA ASN A 90 29.32 -14.58 9.63
C ASN A 90 29.37 -13.03 9.75
N ASN A 91 28.25 -12.33 9.59
CA ASN A 91 28.16 -10.85 9.65
C ASN A 91 29.03 -10.15 8.59
N THR A 92 29.16 -10.74 7.42
CA THR A 92 29.91 -10.18 6.30
C THR A 92 29.11 -9.16 5.52
N SER A 93 29.84 -8.17 4.98
CA SER A 93 29.30 -7.16 4.08
C SER A 93 30.06 -7.19 2.77
N LEU A 94 29.35 -7.28 1.65
CA LEU A 94 29.91 -7.16 0.31
C LEU A 94 29.57 -5.77 -0.25
N SER A 95 30.59 -4.97 -0.54
CA SER A 95 30.46 -3.69 -1.24
C SER A 95 30.90 -3.84 -2.69
N VAL A 96 29.97 -3.68 -3.62
CA VAL A 96 30.27 -3.67 -5.06
C VAL A 96 30.23 -2.24 -5.57
N GLY A 97 31.29 -1.84 -6.27
CA GLY A 97 31.44 -0.51 -6.88
C GLY A 97 30.52 -0.28 -8.07
N ASP A 98 30.87 0.72 -8.88
CA ASP A 98 30.04 1.23 -9.97
C ASP A 98 29.73 0.21 -11.08
N GLY A 99 30.52 -0.87 -11.19
CA GLY A 99 30.25 -1.94 -12.14
C GLY A 99 29.04 -2.82 -11.76
N GLY A 100 28.70 -2.88 -10.47
CA GLY A 100 27.54 -3.59 -9.96
C GLY A 100 27.62 -5.12 -10.10
N ILE A 101 26.49 -5.80 -9.87
CA ILE A 101 26.35 -7.25 -9.98
C ILE A 101 25.53 -7.58 -11.22
N THR A 102 26.08 -8.41 -12.10
CA THR A 102 25.41 -8.92 -13.30
C THR A 102 25.38 -10.44 -13.29
N ILE A 103 24.19 -11.02 -13.41
CA ILE A 103 24.00 -12.47 -13.59
C ILE A 103 23.60 -12.72 -15.05
N ALA A 104 24.49 -13.33 -15.84
CA ALA A 104 24.21 -13.73 -17.21
C ALA A 104 23.28 -14.96 -17.21
N ALA A 105 21.97 -14.74 -17.36
CA ALA A 105 20.96 -15.75 -17.02
C ALA A 105 20.76 -16.91 -18.01
N SER A 106 21.60 -17.08 -19.05
CA SER A 106 21.56 -18.37 -19.73
C SER A 106 22.18 -19.41 -18.83
N GLY A 107 21.45 -20.45 -18.43
CA GLY A 107 22.00 -21.63 -17.78
C GLY A 107 22.44 -21.51 -16.31
N PHE A 108 22.37 -20.33 -15.67
CA PHE A 108 22.65 -20.21 -14.23
C PHE A 108 21.67 -21.09 -13.42
N SER A 109 22.22 -21.99 -12.62
CA SER A 109 21.49 -22.89 -11.71
C SER A 109 21.96 -22.79 -10.27
N GLY A 110 23.03 -22.03 -10.02
CA GLY A 110 23.51 -21.74 -8.68
C GLY A 110 22.56 -20.85 -7.88
N LYS A 111 23.00 -20.50 -6.68
CA LYS A 111 22.23 -19.71 -5.71
C LYS A 111 23.11 -18.59 -5.16
N ILE A 112 22.51 -17.42 -4.93
CA ILE A 112 23.08 -16.41 -4.04
C ILE A 112 22.28 -16.47 -2.74
N GLU A 113 22.97 -16.74 -1.64
CA GLU A 113 22.42 -16.82 -0.30
C GLU A 113 23.03 -15.74 0.59
N ILE A 114 22.20 -14.82 1.05
CA ILE A 114 22.59 -13.81 2.04
C ILE A 114 22.02 -14.28 3.37
N GLU A 115 22.82 -14.79 4.30
CA GLU A 115 22.33 -15.20 5.62
C GLU A 115 21.92 -13.98 6.47
N THR A 116 21.24 -14.24 7.60
CA THR A 116 20.86 -13.19 8.56
C THR A 116 22.08 -12.40 9.04
N ASP A 117 21.89 -11.10 9.23
CA ASP A 117 22.92 -10.12 9.64
C ASP A 117 24.03 -9.84 8.61
N ASN A 118 23.92 -10.37 7.38
CA ASN A 118 24.83 -10.04 6.27
C ASN A 118 24.20 -9.04 5.31
N SER A 119 25.02 -8.32 4.54
CA SER A 119 24.53 -7.35 3.55
C SER A 119 25.30 -7.33 2.24
N ILE A 120 24.58 -7.14 1.13
CA ILE A 120 25.16 -6.71 -0.15
C ILE A 120 24.77 -5.25 -0.40
N THR A 121 25.75 -4.41 -0.71
CA THR A 121 25.54 -3.03 -1.16
C THR A 121 26.10 -2.88 -2.57
N THR A 122 25.24 -2.52 -3.53
CA THR A 122 25.63 -2.35 -4.94
C THR A 122 24.83 -1.23 -5.59
N PRO A 123 25.41 -0.40 -6.48
CA PRO A 123 24.64 0.58 -7.24
C PRO A 123 23.67 -0.07 -8.21
N PHE A 124 23.98 -1.28 -8.67
CA PHE A 124 23.22 -2.00 -9.69
C PHE A 124 23.25 -3.51 -9.44
N PHE A 125 22.09 -4.15 -9.48
CA PHE A 125 21.92 -5.59 -9.45
C PHE A 125 21.03 -5.99 -10.63
N SER A 126 21.57 -6.75 -11.57
CA SER A 126 20.84 -7.15 -12.77
C SER A 126 20.97 -8.62 -13.08
N VAL A 127 19.84 -9.19 -13.47
CA VAL A 127 19.74 -10.53 -14.03
C VAL A 127 19.46 -10.37 -15.52
N ALA A 128 20.42 -10.73 -16.37
CA ALA A 128 20.32 -10.56 -17.82
C ALA A 128 19.19 -11.40 -18.43
N ASN A 129 18.49 -10.84 -19.42
CA ASN A 129 17.16 -11.29 -19.85
C ASN A 129 17.15 -12.39 -20.92
N ASN A 130 17.77 -13.57 -20.72
CA ASN A 130 17.97 -14.46 -21.88
C ASN A 130 17.63 -15.95 -21.83
N VAL A 131 17.02 -16.54 -20.78
CA VAL A 131 16.53 -17.93 -20.90
C VAL A 131 15.13 -18.14 -20.31
N ALA A 132 14.28 -18.84 -21.08
CA ALA A 132 12.87 -18.99 -20.82
C ALA A 132 12.48 -20.03 -19.75
N ASN A 133 13.42 -20.76 -19.12
CA ASN A 133 13.06 -21.97 -18.36
C ASN A 133 13.90 -22.30 -17.10
N ASN A 134 14.80 -21.44 -16.61
CA ASN A 134 15.62 -21.78 -15.44
C ASN A 134 15.19 -21.03 -14.16
N SER A 135 14.99 -21.80 -13.08
CA SER A 135 14.59 -21.32 -11.76
C SER A 135 15.75 -20.68 -11.01
N MET A 136 16.14 -19.46 -11.40
CA MET A 136 17.02 -18.66 -10.54
C MET A 136 16.33 -18.38 -9.21
N THR A 137 17.02 -18.70 -8.12
CA THR A 137 16.56 -18.40 -6.76
C THR A 137 17.57 -17.47 -6.08
N LEU A 138 17.20 -16.20 -5.93
CA LEU A 138 17.90 -15.29 -5.02
C LEU A 138 17.27 -15.46 -3.64
N THR A 139 18.02 -15.95 -2.65
CA THR A 139 17.55 -16.08 -1.27
C THR A 139 18.18 -14.99 -0.42
N VAL A 140 17.37 -14.01 -0.02
CA VAL A 140 17.81 -12.91 0.84
C VAL A 140 17.29 -13.17 2.24
N ALA A 141 18.14 -13.70 3.11
CA ALA A 141 17.90 -13.82 4.55
C ALA A 141 18.64 -12.73 5.38
N GLY A 142 19.43 -11.86 4.74
CA GLY A 142 20.01 -10.64 5.31
C GLY A 142 19.43 -9.38 4.65
N SER A 143 20.28 -8.40 4.35
CA SER A 143 19.91 -7.17 3.64
C SER A 143 20.54 -7.09 2.24
N LEU A 144 19.74 -6.71 1.24
CA LEU A 144 20.25 -6.33 -0.09
C LEU A 144 19.91 -4.86 -0.28
N TYR A 145 20.94 -4.01 -0.38
CA TYR A 145 20.82 -2.58 -0.68
C TYR A 145 21.26 -2.36 -2.12
N THR A 146 20.32 -2.00 -2.99
CA THR A 146 20.64 -1.72 -4.38
C THR A 146 19.97 -0.48 -4.93
N GLY A 147 20.72 0.32 -5.69
CA GLY A 147 20.20 1.52 -6.37
C GLY A 147 19.27 1.17 -7.54
N ASN A 148 19.56 0.06 -8.23
CA ASN A 148 18.82 -0.46 -9.37
C ASN A 148 18.71 -1.97 -9.26
N PHE A 149 17.49 -2.50 -9.18
CA PHE A 149 17.27 -3.94 -9.24
C PHE A 149 16.46 -4.28 -10.48
N GLN A 150 17.07 -5.07 -11.36
CA GLN A 150 16.43 -5.56 -12.58
C GLN A 150 16.40 -7.08 -12.56
N MET A 151 15.21 -7.65 -12.49
CA MET A 151 15.01 -9.09 -12.61
C MET A 151 13.84 -9.33 -13.57
N PRO A 152 14.11 -9.70 -14.83
CA PRO A 152 13.07 -9.83 -15.84
C PRO A 152 12.34 -11.18 -15.80
N ARG A 153 12.89 -12.19 -15.09
CA ARG A 153 12.31 -13.53 -14.78
C ARG A 153 12.99 -14.15 -13.55
N GLY A 154 12.31 -15.05 -12.84
CA GLY A 154 12.89 -15.84 -11.72
C GLY A 154 12.08 -15.81 -10.43
N THR A 155 12.64 -16.33 -9.33
CA THR A 155 12.06 -16.19 -7.98
C THR A 155 13.05 -15.47 -7.07
N ALA A 156 12.64 -14.36 -6.48
CA ALA A 156 13.35 -13.75 -5.36
C ALA A 156 12.60 -14.14 -4.09
N ASN A 157 13.24 -14.93 -3.23
CA ASN A 157 12.66 -15.34 -1.96
C ASN A 157 13.32 -14.52 -0.85
N ALA A 158 12.57 -13.61 -0.25
CA ALA A 158 12.98 -13.02 1.01
C ALA A 158 12.64 -14.05 2.09
N GLY A 159 13.66 -14.63 2.73
CA GLY A 159 13.50 -15.61 3.80
C GLY A 159 12.84 -15.02 5.05
N SER A 160 13.07 -15.61 6.22
CA SER A 160 12.59 -15.11 7.53
C SER A 160 13.27 -13.80 7.99
N ALA A 161 13.67 -12.94 7.06
CA ALA A 161 14.64 -11.89 7.26
C ALA A 161 14.10 -10.47 7.10
N GLN A 162 14.78 -9.54 7.75
CA GLN A 162 14.15 -8.34 8.26
C GLN A 162 13.91 -7.22 7.26
N ASN A 163 14.62 -7.07 6.13
CA ASN A 163 14.32 -6.05 5.11
C ASN A 163 14.98 -6.37 3.76
N PHE A 164 14.22 -6.52 2.67
CA PHE A 164 14.73 -6.47 1.29
C PHE A 164 14.55 -5.04 0.77
N GLU A 165 15.59 -4.21 0.76
CA GLU A 165 15.47 -2.77 0.53
C GLU A 165 16.09 -2.32 -0.80
N VAL A 166 15.26 -1.87 -1.75
CA VAL A 166 15.78 -1.22 -2.97
C VAL A 166 15.80 0.29 -2.81
N ASP A 167 16.85 0.80 -2.16
CA ASP A 167 17.07 2.23 -1.99
C ASP A 167 17.67 2.87 -3.27
N ALA A 168 16.78 3.37 -4.13
CA ALA A 168 17.15 4.15 -5.32
C ALA A 168 17.77 5.54 -5.03
N SER A 169 17.83 6.00 -3.77
CA SER A 169 18.38 7.32 -3.40
C SER A 169 19.85 7.31 -2.98
N ALA A 170 20.38 6.16 -2.55
CA ALA A 170 21.73 6.07 -1.99
C ALA A 170 22.86 6.46 -2.98
N TYR A 171 22.58 6.48 -4.29
CA TYR A 171 23.61 6.62 -5.32
C TYR A 171 23.59 7.92 -6.13
N GLY A 172 22.90 8.97 -5.68
CA GLY A 172 23.01 10.34 -6.26
C GLY A 172 22.54 10.51 -7.73
N GLY A 173 22.19 9.43 -8.42
CA GLY A 173 21.63 9.43 -9.76
C GLY A 173 20.11 9.53 -9.74
N SER A 174 19.54 10.40 -10.58
CA SER A 174 18.10 10.65 -10.67
C SER A 174 17.25 9.49 -11.26
N SER A 175 17.80 8.28 -11.36
CA SER A 175 17.23 7.18 -12.15
C SER A 175 17.44 5.78 -11.56
N GLY A 176 17.30 5.60 -10.25
CA GLY A 176 17.12 4.26 -9.69
C GLY A 176 15.79 3.63 -10.19
N GLY A 177 15.78 2.38 -10.59
CA GLY A 177 14.64 1.68 -11.17
C GLY A 177 14.50 0.31 -10.55
N PHE A 178 13.31 0.02 -10.03
CA PHE A 178 12.93 -1.34 -9.63
C PHE A 178 12.11 -1.93 -10.77
N ASN A 179 12.73 -2.77 -11.59
CA ASN A 179 12.10 -3.41 -12.74
C ASN A 179 12.03 -4.91 -12.53
N ILE A 180 10.83 -5.40 -12.21
CA ILE A 180 10.57 -6.83 -12.09
C ILE A 180 9.51 -7.21 -13.11
N ALA A 181 9.92 -7.65 -14.30
CA ALA A 181 9.02 -8.40 -15.15
C ALA A 181 9.05 -9.87 -14.71
N SER A 182 7.92 -10.57 -14.75
CA SER A 182 7.80 -12.04 -14.70
C SER A 182 8.57 -12.78 -13.59
N CYS A 183 8.80 -12.15 -12.44
CA CYS A 183 9.39 -12.82 -11.27
C CYS A 183 8.45 -12.83 -10.10
N THR A 184 8.40 -13.91 -9.33
CA THR A 184 7.65 -13.95 -8.08
C THR A 184 8.53 -13.57 -6.90
N PHE A 185 8.12 -12.54 -6.16
CA PHE A 185 8.66 -12.21 -4.84
C PHE A 185 7.85 -12.94 -3.78
N THR A 186 8.49 -13.84 -3.04
CA THR A 186 7.84 -14.50 -1.90
C THR A 186 8.39 -14.01 -0.59
N ALA A 187 7.47 -13.70 0.33
CA ALA A 187 7.75 -13.43 1.75
C ALA A 187 6.83 -14.34 2.57
N PRO A 188 7.23 -15.60 2.83
CA PRO A 188 6.35 -16.61 3.42
C PRO A 188 6.02 -16.32 4.90
N SER A 189 6.87 -15.62 5.64
CA SER A 189 6.65 -15.30 7.05
C SER A 189 7.17 -13.92 7.52
N GLY A 190 7.77 -13.13 6.62
CA GLY A 190 8.42 -11.86 6.94
C GLY A 190 7.73 -10.60 6.37
N GLU A 191 8.39 -9.45 6.56
CA GLU A 191 8.03 -8.18 5.94
C GLU A 191 8.87 -7.94 4.68
N LEU A 192 8.23 -7.71 3.53
CA LEU A 192 8.90 -7.25 2.32
C LEU A 192 8.87 -5.72 2.30
N LEU A 193 10.00 -5.08 2.60
CA LEU A 193 10.16 -3.63 2.65
C LEU A 193 10.60 -3.06 1.30
N ILE A 194 9.69 -2.72 0.39
CA ILE A 194 10.08 -2.04 -0.85
C ILE A 194 10.18 -0.53 -0.57
N ASN A 195 11.39 -0.07 -0.23
CA ASN A 195 11.64 1.34 0.00
C ASN A 195 12.02 2.08 -1.31
N VAL A 196 11.04 2.53 -2.09
CA VAL A 196 11.34 3.30 -3.31
C VAL A 196 11.65 4.75 -2.93
N VAL A 197 12.92 4.99 -2.61
CA VAL A 197 13.43 6.32 -2.26
C VAL A 197 13.80 7.12 -3.52
N GLY A 198 13.71 8.45 -3.48
CA GLY A 198 14.08 9.34 -4.60
C GLY A 198 13.13 9.39 -5.81
N SER A 199 13.65 9.82 -6.97
CA SER A 199 12.91 9.94 -8.25
C SER A 199 12.70 8.61 -8.98
N GLY A 200 13.17 7.50 -8.41
CA GLY A 200 13.15 6.20 -9.08
C GLY A 200 11.77 5.64 -9.46
N THR A 201 11.69 4.94 -10.58
CA THR A 201 10.42 4.38 -11.08
C THR A 201 10.26 2.92 -10.67
N LEU A 202 9.10 2.60 -10.08
CA LEU A 202 8.63 1.22 -9.97
C LEU A 202 7.99 0.86 -11.31
N SER A 203 8.64 0.03 -12.13
CA SER A 203 8.17 -0.29 -13.48
C SER A 203 8.23 -1.80 -13.76
N GLY A 204 7.52 -2.25 -14.81
CA GLY A 204 7.64 -3.62 -15.31
C GLY A 204 6.98 -4.73 -14.50
N LEU A 205 6.32 -4.44 -13.37
CA LEU A 205 5.61 -5.45 -12.56
C LEU A 205 4.62 -6.24 -13.41
N SER A 206 4.87 -7.53 -13.62
CA SER A 206 3.95 -8.41 -14.33
C SER A 206 2.96 -9.06 -13.36
N SER A 207 2.00 -9.81 -13.91
CA SER A 207 1.20 -10.71 -13.10
C SER A 207 2.08 -11.72 -12.34
N GLY A 208 1.71 -12.02 -11.10
CA GLY A 208 2.43 -12.92 -10.20
C GLY A 208 3.63 -12.31 -9.48
N SER A 209 3.88 -11.00 -9.62
CA SER A 209 5.15 -10.43 -9.17
C SER A 209 5.37 -10.37 -7.67
N PHE A 210 4.30 -10.28 -6.88
CA PHE A 210 4.37 -10.29 -5.42
C PHE A 210 3.40 -11.33 -4.87
N ASN A 211 3.95 -12.34 -4.20
CA ASN A 211 3.21 -13.33 -3.44
C ASN A 211 3.79 -13.42 -2.02
N ALA A 212 3.42 -12.50 -1.15
CA ALA A 212 3.72 -12.63 0.27
C ALA A 212 2.81 -13.74 0.85
N ASN A 213 3.19 -15.02 0.80
CA ASN A 213 2.46 -16.21 1.28
C ASN A 213 2.16 -16.20 2.81
N GLY A 214 1.56 -15.13 3.34
CA GLY A 214 1.31 -14.89 4.77
C GLY A 214 1.95 -13.59 5.28
N GLY A 215 3.01 -13.09 4.62
CA GLY A 215 3.73 -11.88 4.99
C GLY A 215 3.03 -10.55 4.66
N THR A 216 3.70 -9.45 5.00
CA THR A 216 3.25 -8.07 4.72
C THR A 216 4.18 -7.42 3.71
N VAL A 217 3.63 -6.91 2.61
CA VAL A 217 4.39 -6.02 1.71
C VAL A 217 4.22 -4.60 2.21
N LYS A 218 5.31 -3.97 2.63
CA LYS A 218 5.36 -2.55 2.95
C LYS A 218 6.00 -1.81 1.79
N VAL A 219 5.29 -0.83 1.22
CA VAL A 219 5.85 0.01 0.17
C VAL A 219 5.97 1.43 0.69
N TYR A 220 7.18 1.97 0.61
CA TYR A 220 7.49 3.35 0.99
C TYR A 220 7.75 4.15 -0.28
N PHE A 221 7.11 5.31 -0.38
CA PHE A 221 7.25 6.18 -1.54
C PHE A 221 7.83 7.52 -1.10
N ALA A 222 9.06 7.82 -1.53
CA ALA A 222 9.74 9.09 -1.25
C ALA A 222 9.42 10.24 -2.24
N ALA A 223 8.57 10.01 -3.25
CA ALA A 223 8.10 11.03 -4.19
C ALA A 223 6.72 10.66 -4.77
N ASN A 224 6.11 11.53 -5.57
CA ASN A 224 4.94 11.17 -6.39
C ASN A 224 5.30 9.96 -7.25
N LYS A 225 4.50 8.89 -7.19
CA LYS A 225 4.72 7.69 -7.99
C LYS A 225 3.42 7.17 -8.57
N ASN A 226 3.50 6.75 -9.82
CA ASN A 226 2.52 5.84 -10.37
C ASN A 226 2.99 4.43 -10.03
N LEU A 227 2.13 3.62 -9.42
CA LEU A 227 2.33 2.18 -9.51
C LEU A 227 2.26 1.82 -11.01
N PRO A 228 3.04 0.83 -11.49
CA PRO A 228 3.05 0.49 -12.91
C PRO A 228 1.71 -0.11 -13.36
N SER A 229 1.30 0.20 -14.58
CA SER A 229 0.17 -0.46 -15.24
C SER A 229 0.57 -1.89 -15.57
N GLY A 230 -0.23 -2.88 -15.19
CA GLY A 230 0.15 -4.29 -15.38
C GLY A 230 -0.37 -5.28 -14.33
N TYR A 231 -1.04 -4.82 -13.27
CA TYR A 231 -1.69 -5.70 -12.29
C TYR A 231 -2.94 -6.43 -12.83
N THR A 232 -3.02 -6.72 -14.13
CA THR A 232 -4.11 -7.52 -14.69
C THR A 232 -3.95 -8.99 -14.26
N GLY A 233 -5.04 -9.61 -13.80
CA GLY A 233 -5.06 -10.98 -13.27
C GLY A 233 -5.17 -11.06 -11.73
N THR A 234 -5.07 -12.27 -11.17
CA THR A 234 -5.16 -12.60 -9.72
C THR A 234 -3.96 -12.12 -8.89
N ASN A 235 -3.52 -10.88 -9.10
CA ASN A 235 -2.46 -10.26 -8.31
C ASN A 235 -3.04 -9.80 -6.99
N GLY A 236 -3.00 -10.71 -6.00
CA GLY A 236 -3.49 -10.48 -4.66
C GLY A 236 -2.34 -10.23 -3.69
N PHE A 237 -2.30 -9.09 -3.03
CA PHE A 237 -1.49 -8.93 -1.82
C PHE A 237 -2.16 -9.68 -0.67
N ASN A 238 -1.44 -10.50 0.10
CA ASN A 238 -2.01 -11.04 1.32
C ASN A 238 -2.11 -9.96 2.39
N ASN A 239 -1.06 -9.20 2.70
CA ASN A 239 -1.22 -7.95 3.44
C ASN A 239 -0.45 -6.84 2.71
N LEU A 240 -1.06 -5.67 2.58
CA LEU A 240 -0.47 -4.51 1.93
C LEU A 240 -0.44 -3.35 2.93
N THR A 241 0.74 -2.82 3.19
CA THR A 241 0.92 -1.56 3.91
C THR A 241 1.48 -0.52 2.97
N ILE A 242 0.78 0.59 2.82
CA ILE A 242 1.25 1.73 2.03
C ILE A 242 1.64 2.83 3.02
N THR A 243 2.93 3.15 3.09
CA THR A 243 3.45 4.19 3.96
C THR A 243 3.84 5.42 3.16
N LEU A 244 3.16 6.53 3.44
CA LEU A 244 3.39 7.85 2.86
C LEU A 244 4.12 8.74 3.88
N ASN A 245 5.45 8.66 3.88
CA ASN A 245 6.32 9.50 4.71
C ASN A 245 6.90 10.63 3.85
N ALA A 246 6.18 11.73 3.76
CA ALA A 246 6.57 12.92 3.00
C ALA A 246 6.36 14.18 3.82
N ILE A 247 7.13 15.24 3.55
CA ILE A 247 6.84 16.59 4.04
C ILE A 247 6.00 17.41 3.04
N THR A 248 5.76 16.88 1.85
CA THR A 248 5.02 17.53 0.76
C THR A 248 3.92 16.65 0.22
N ASN A 249 2.91 17.26 -0.41
CA ASN A 249 1.78 16.56 -1.03
C ASN A 249 2.26 15.46 -1.99
N ARG A 250 2.00 14.20 -1.65
CA ARG A 250 2.32 13.07 -2.54
C ARG A 250 1.11 12.38 -3.11
N THR A 251 1.17 12.04 -4.38
CA THR A 251 0.20 11.26 -5.13
C THR A 251 0.79 9.87 -5.40
N ILE A 252 0.20 8.82 -4.82
CA ILE A 252 0.33 7.47 -5.37
C ILE A 252 -0.78 7.33 -6.40
N THR A 253 -0.49 6.84 -7.61
CA THR A 253 -1.51 6.50 -8.61
C THR A 253 -1.57 4.98 -8.77
N ILE A 254 -2.71 4.38 -8.50
CA ILE A 254 -2.98 2.95 -8.80
C ILE A 254 -3.64 2.86 -10.19
N PRO A 255 -2.99 2.31 -11.23
CA PRO A 255 -3.46 2.37 -12.62
C PRO A 255 -4.38 1.21 -13.06
N ALA A 256 -4.54 0.19 -12.22
CA ALA A 256 -5.31 -1.02 -12.52
C ALA A 256 -5.98 -1.54 -11.24
N ASN A 257 -6.82 -2.57 -11.35
CA ASN A 257 -7.38 -3.21 -10.17
C ASN A 257 -6.27 -3.84 -9.32
N ILE A 258 -6.36 -3.67 -8.00
CA ILE A 258 -5.49 -4.34 -7.03
C ILE A 258 -6.37 -5.17 -6.11
N ASP A 259 -6.06 -6.47 -5.98
CA ASP A 259 -6.67 -7.32 -4.98
C ASP A 259 -5.79 -7.36 -3.72
N VAL A 260 -6.39 -7.17 -2.54
CA VAL A 260 -5.74 -7.34 -1.24
C VAL A 260 -6.52 -8.40 -0.46
N LYS A 261 -6.02 -9.64 -0.46
CA LYS A 261 -6.64 -10.83 0.13
C LYS A 261 -6.69 -10.79 1.67
N GLY A 262 -5.84 -9.99 2.30
CA GLY A 262 -5.83 -9.77 3.75
C GLY A 262 -5.95 -8.29 4.08
N ASN A 263 -5.14 -7.78 5.01
CA ASN A 263 -5.33 -6.42 5.51
C ASN A 263 -4.67 -5.39 4.59
N LEU A 264 -5.35 -4.27 4.39
CA LEU A 264 -4.79 -3.05 3.83
C LEU A 264 -4.59 -2.04 4.96
N VAL A 265 -3.35 -1.62 5.17
CA VAL A 265 -2.98 -0.57 6.13
C VAL A 265 -2.49 0.64 5.34
N LEU A 266 -3.10 1.79 5.57
CA LEU A 266 -2.65 3.06 5.02
C LEU A 266 -2.02 3.88 6.15
N VAL A 267 -0.75 4.26 5.99
CA VAL A 267 -0.02 5.07 6.97
C VAL A 267 0.40 6.38 6.31
N SER A 268 0.11 7.51 6.95
CA SER A 268 0.50 8.83 6.44
C SER A 268 0.89 9.75 7.58
N SER A 269 2.09 10.32 7.51
CA SER A 269 2.61 11.28 8.50
C SER A 269 2.32 12.76 8.15
N SER A 270 1.77 13.05 6.98
CA SER A 270 1.47 14.42 6.50
C SER A 270 0.29 14.49 5.52
N THR A 271 0.13 15.62 4.83
CA THR A 271 -0.89 15.91 3.80
C THR A 271 -0.70 15.07 2.51
N ASN A 272 -0.85 13.75 2.59
CA ASN A 272 -0.66 12.86 1.43
C ASN A 272 -1.98 12.50 0.73
N TYR A 273 -1.86 12.22 -0.57
CA TYR A 273 -2.95 11.89 -1.46
C TYR A 273 -2.80 10.46 -1.95
N LEU A 274 -3.76 9.62 -1.60
CA LEU A 274 -3.94 8.35 -2.29
C LEU A 274 -4.82 8.60 -3.51
N HIS A 275 -4.24 8.56 -4.69
CA HIS A 275 -4.94 8.67 -5.97
C HIS A 275 -5.02 7.26 -6.58
N PHE A 276 -6.14 6.95 -7.22
CA PHE A 276 -6.20 5.77 -8.08
C PHE A 276 -6.52 6.31 -9.46
N GLY A 277 -5.59 6.09 -10.39
CA GLY A 277 -5.63 6.71 -11.70
C GLY A 277 -6.34 5.81 -12.67
N GLY A 278 -7.16 6.39 -13.52
CA GLY A 278 -7.88 5.67 -14.57
C GLY A 278 -9.32 5.32 -14.17
N SER A 279 -10.22 5.51 -15.13
CA SER A 279 -11.62 5.12 -15.01
C SER A 279 -11.74 3.61 -14.80
N GLY A 280 -12.51 3.19 -13.80
CA GLY A 280 -12.82 1.77 -13.57
C GLY A 280 -11.75 1.00 -12.80
N THR A 281 -10.77 1.69 -12.20
CA THR A 281 -9.81 1.06 -11.27
C THR A 281 -10.45 0.86 -9.89
N ASN A 282 -10.26 -0.33 -9.34
CA ASN A 282 -10.78 -0.72 -8.04
C ASN A 282 -9.68 -1.30 -7.15
N LEU A 283 -9.72 -0.95 -5.88
CA LEU A 283 -8.97 -1.64 -4.84
C LEU A 283 -9.92 -2.63 -4.16
N ASN A 284 -9.84 -3.90 -4.52
CA ASN A 284 -10.66 -4.94 -3.92
C ASN A 284 -10.00 -5.46 -2.66
N LEU A 285 -10.66 -5.30 -1.52
CA LEU A 285 -10.17 -5.71 -0.22
C LEU A 285 -11.03 -6.86 0.32
N TYR A 286 -10.37 -7.94 0.72
CA TYR A 286 -11.02 -9.15 1.22
C TYR A 286 -10.98 -9.29 2.74
N LYS A 287 -10.16 -8.51 3.47
CA LYS A 287 -10.22 -8.37 4.93
C LYS A 287 -10.34 -6.90 5.38
N ASN A 288 -9.55 -6.47 6.37
CA ASN A 288 -9.74 -5.21 7.06
C ASN A 288 -9.04 -4.06 6.36
N LEU A 289 -9.66 -2.88 6.40
CA LEU A 289 -9.08 -1.59 6.05
C LEU A 289 -8.69 -0.88 7.34
N ASP A 290 -7.39 -0.71 7.59
CA ASP A 290 -6.87 0.03 8.74
C ASP A 290 -6.38 1.42 8.33
N LEU A 291 -6.99 2.43 8.95
CA LEU A 291 -6.74 3.86 8.74
C LEU A 291 -6.34 4.53 10.05
N THR A 292 -5.98 3.76 11.09
CA THR A 292 -5.65 4.29 12.43
C THR A 292 -4.58 5.37 12.35
N ASP A 293 -3.54 5.14 11.53
CA ASP A 293 -2.41 6.06 11.32
C ASP A 293 -2.52 6.84 10.00
N PHE A 294 -3.69 6.83 9.37
CA PHE A 294 -3.93 7.58 8.14
C PHE A 294 -4.43 9.00 8.46
N ASN A 295 -3.51 9.87 8.88
CA ASN A 295 -3.82 11.26 9.24
C ASN A 295 -3.48 12.22 8.09
N ALA A 296 -4.11 12.02 6.92
CA ALA A 296 -3.81 12.80 5.73
C ALA A 296 -4.41 14.23 5.75
N THR A 297 -4.13 15.05 6.77
CA THR A 297 -4.66 16.43 6.91
C THR A 297 -4.64 17.18 5.57
N GLY A 298 -5.75 17.72 5.08
CA GLY A 298 -5.74 18.56 3.86
C GLY A 298 -5.54 17.86 2.51
N GLY A 299 -5.51 16.52 2.49
CA GLY A 299 -5.42 15.75 1.24
C GLY A 299 -6.73 15.77 0.45
N SER A 300 -6.93 16.73 -0.46
CA SER A 300 -8.02 16.68 -1.45
C SER A 300 -7.97 15.42 -2.32
N GLY A 301 -8.77 14.40 -1.99
CA GLY A 301 -9.05 13.31 -2.94
C GLY A 301 -9.43 13.93 -4.29
N SER A 302 -8.62 13.66 -5.31
CA SER A 302 -8.68 14.26 -6.67
C SER A 302 -10.11 14.65 -7.07
N SER A 303 -10.35 15.88 -7.51
CA SER A 303 -11.69 16.34 -7.97
C SER A 303 -12.14 15.70 -9.30
N GLN A 304 -11.38 14.78 -9.88
CA GLN A 304 -11.72 14.15 -11.15
C GLN A 304 -12.88 13.16 -11.00
N ALA A 305 -13.90 13.35 -11.85
CA ALA A 305 -15.25 12.75 -11.79
C ALA A 305 -15.33 11.25 -12.17
N THR A 306 -14.23 10.61 -12.57
CA THR A 306 -14.17 9.19 -12.95
C THR A 306 -13.73 8.28 -11.79
N SER A 307 -14.22 8.63 -10.59
CA SER A 307 -13.77 8.21 -9.27
C SER A 307 -13.46 6.72 -9.09
N PRO A 308 -12.28 6.38 -8.56
CA PRO A 308 -11.97 5.01 -8.16
C PRO A 308 -12.73 4.58 -6.91
N ASN A 309 -12.87 3.27 -6.75
CA ASN A 309 -13.57 2.66 -5.63
C ASN A 309 -12.60 1.85 -4.76
N ILE A 310 -12.78 1.92 -3.44
CA ILE A 310 -12.37 0.83 -2.56
C ILE A 310 -13.54 -0.13 -2.48
N ASN A 311 -13.38 -1.31 -3.07
CA ASN A 311 -14.38 -2.36 -3.05
C ASN A 311 -14.09 -3.29 -1.87
N LEU A 312 -14.97 -3.31 -0.88
CA LEU A 312 -14.97 -4.28 0.20
C LEU A 312 -15.68 -5.54 -0.27
N VAL A 313 -14.90 -6.52 -0.74
CA VAL A 313 -15.39 -7.74 -1.40
C VAL A 313 -15.24 -8.94 -0.47
N GLY A 314 -16.22 -9.84 -0.46
CA GLY A 314 -16.08 -11.12 0.24
C GLY A 314 -17.36 -11.61 0.91
N ASN A 315 -17.17 -12.49 1.90
CA ASN A 315 -18.24 -13.11 2.66
C ASN A 315 -17.94 -13.19 4.17
N THR A 316 -16.86 -12.54 4.64
CA THR A 316 -16.45 -12.56 6.04
C THR A 316 -16.74 -11.22 6.71
N GLN A 317 -16.49 -11.14 8.02
CA GLN A 317 -16.48 -9.86 8.71
C GLN A 317 -15.25 -9.05 8.27
N GLN A 318 -15.48 -7.83 7.79
CA GLN A 318 -14.42 -6.87 7.49
C GLN A 318 -14.56 -5.66 8.40
N LYS A 319 -13.43 -5.16 8.88
CA LYS A 319 -13.37 -3.96 9.70
C LYS A 319 -12.86 -2.79 8.89
N ILE A 320 -13.46 -1.63 9.08
CA ILE A 320 -12.91 -0.34 8.68
C ILE A 320 -12.54 0.37 9.97
N ILE A 321 -11.25 0.41 10.26
CA ILE A 321 -10.72 0.98 11.50
C ILE A 321 -10.32 2.41 11.19
N GLY A 322 -11.15 3.35 11.60
CA GLY A 322 -10.94 4.78 11.39
C GLY A 322 -9.87 5.38 12.30
N ASN A 323 -9.59 6.67 12.10
CA ASN A 323 -8.71 7.42 12.97
C ASN A 323 -9.43 7.84 14.27
N SER A 324 -8.71 8.46 15.20
CA SER A 324 -9.30 8.99 16.44
C SER A 324 -9.89 10.41 16.32
N ASP A 325 -9.69 11.11 15.20
CA ASP A 325 -9.97 12.56 15.05
C ASP A 325 -10.61 12.92 13.69
N LEU A 326 -11.91 13.25 13.69
CA LEU A 326 -12.66 13.73 12.51
C LEU A 326 -12.52 15.22 12.25
N THR A 327 -11.91 15.99 13.15
CA THR A 327 -11.84 17.45 13.00
C THR A 327 -10.79 17.87 11.98
N LYS A 328 -9.84 16.98 11.70
CA LYS A 328 -8.85 17.15 10.66
C LYS A 328 -9.47 16.70 9.34
N GLU A 329 -9.46 17.54 8.32
CA GLU A 329 -9.89 17.21 6.95
C GLU A 329 -9.07 16.06 6.31
N GLY A 330 -8.22 15.40 7.09
CA GLY A 330 -7.45 14.27 6.65
C GLY A 330 -8.15 12.94 6.69
N GLY A 331 -7.62 12.02 5.89
CA GLY A 331 -8.12 10.66 5.84
C GLY A 331 -9.33 10.45 4.91
N LEU A 332 -9.54 11.34 3.94
CA LEU A 332 -10.67 11.27 3.01
C LEU A 332 -10.56 10.01 2.13
N LEU A 333 -11.43 9.04 2.37
CA LEU A 333 -11.52 7.87 1.51
C LEU A 333 -12.15 8.24 0.14
N PRO A 334 -11.75 7.53 -0.95
CA PRO A 334 -12.48 7.56 -2.21
C PRO A 334 -13.88 6.96 -2.03
N THR A 335 -14.62 6.77 -3.13
CA THR A 335 -15.91 6.09 -3.06
C THR A 335 -15.70 4.72 -2.42
N LEU A 336 -16.39 4.47 -1.31
CA LEU A 336 -16.36 3.18 -0.65
C LEU A 336 -17.53 2.35 -1.18
N VAL A 337 -17.22 1.21 -1.78
CA VAL A 337 -18.21 0.28 -2.30
C VAL A 337 -18.18 -0.99 -1.46
N ILE A 338 -19.29 -1.32 -0.82
CA ILE A 338 -19.44 -2.56 -0.06
C ILE A 338 -20.14 -3.57 -0.96
N ASN A 339 -19.42 -4.64 -1.33
CA ASN A 339 -19.93 -5.71 -2.17
C ASN A 339 -19.66 -7.10 -1.55
N GLN A 340 -20.41 -7.40 -0.50
CA GLN A 340 -20.38 -8.67 0.22
C GLN A 340 -21.46 -9.65 -0.31
N ALA A 341 -21.25 -10.19 -1.52
CA ALA A 341 -22.26 -10.94 -2.28
C ALA A 341 -22.88 -12.14 -1.53
N SER A 342 -22.19 -12.69 -0.52
CA SER A 342 -22.65 -13.88 0.23
C SER A 342 -22.96 -13.63 1.71
N GLY A 343 -23.17 -12.37 2.14
CA GLY A 343 -23.66 -12.07 3.50
C GLY A 343 -22.59 -11.75 4.55
N GLY A 344 -21.50 -11.06 4.17
CA GLY A 344 -20.50 -10.55 5.10
C GLY A 344 -21.00 -9.42 6.01
N THR A 345 -20.20 -9.02 6.99
CA THR A 345 -20.52 -7.88 7.87
C THR A 345 -19.40 -6.85 7.78
N ILE A 346 -19.75 -5.60 7.50
CA ILE A 346 -18.81 -4.49 7.60
C ILE A 346 -18.96 -3.84 8.97
N GLN A 347 -17.88 -3.82 9.75
CA GLN A 347 -17.83 -3.15 11.03
C GLN A 347 -17.02 -1.86 10.90
N PHE A 348 -17.66 -0.72 11.14
CA PHE A 348 -16.96 0.54 11.32
C PHE A 348 -16.48 0.63 12.78
N GLU A 349 -15.19 0.87 13.00
CA GLU A 349 -14.60 1.13 14.31
C GLU A 349 -14.00 2.54 14.35
N LYS A 350 -14.10 3.22 15.49
CA LYS A 350 -13.60 4.60 15.64
C LYS A 350 -14.18 5.53 14.58
N ARG A 351 -13.45 6.55 14.12
CA ARG A 351 -14.00 7.58 13.26
C ARG A 351 -13.53 7.42 11.81
N VAL A 352 -14.48 7.23 10.89
CA VAL A 352 -14.20 7.04 9.46
C VAL A 352 -14.66 8.25 8.67
N ASN A 353 -13.75 8.86 7.91
CA ASN A 353 -14.01 10.01 7.07
C ASN A 353 -14.15 9.59 5.60
N LEU A 354 -15.37 9.66 5.08
CA LEU A 354 -15.67 9.45 3.68
C LEU A 354 -15.58 10.80 2.96
N GLY A 355 -14.58 10.99 2.11
CA GLY A 355 -14.53 12.19 1.28
C GLY A 355 -15.57 12.18 0.17
N ARG A 356 -15.99 10.97 -0.22
CA ARG A 356 -16.87 10.68 -1.36
C ARG A 356 -18.05 9.79 -0.98
N SER A 357 -18.74 9.29 -1.99
CA SER A 357 -19.94 8.48 -1.88
C SER A 357 -19.71 7.14 -1.16
N LEU A 358 -20.75 6.65 -0.50
CA LEU A 358 -20.83 5.30 0.06
C LEU A 358 -21.85 4.51 -0.77
N LYS A 359 -21.42 3.39 -1.37
CA LYS A 359 -22.29 2.51 -2.16
C LYS A 359 -22.31 1.12 -1.52
N ILE A 360 -23.49 0.54 -1.37
CA ILE A 360 -23.67 -0.80 -0.80
C ILE A 360 -24.39 -1.67 -1.83
N GLU A 361 -23.65 -2.50 -2.55
CA GLU A 361 -24.16 -3.23 -3.72
C GLU A 361 -24.81 -4.57 -3.40
N SER A 362 -24.50 -5.19 -2.25
CA SER A 362 -24.98 -6.53 -1.93
C SER A 362 -25.18 -6.76 -0.43
N ASN A 363 -25.71 -7.95 -0.09
CA ASN A 363 -26.41 -8.32 1.15
C ASN A 363 -25.57 -8.37 2.45
N GLY A 364 -24.56 -7.52 2.60
CA GLY A 364 -23.83 -7.41 3.86
C GLY A 364 -24.61 -6.66 4.94
N SER A 365 -24.33 -6.95 6.20
CA SER A 365 -24.78 -6.11 7.32
C SER A 365 -23.75 -5.03 7.63
N ILE A 366 -24.19 -3.85 8.08
CA ILE A 366 -23.31 -2.81 8.60
C ILE A 366 -23.49 -2.74 10.11
N THR A 367 -22.37 -2.82 10.82
CA THR A 367 -22.34 -2.68 12.28
C THR A 367 -21.39 -1.54 12.67
N CYS A 368 -21.72 -0.88 13.77
CA CYS A 368 -20.94 0.22 14.32
C CYS A 368 -20.62 -0.09 15.78
N THR A 369 -19.37 0.13 16.20
CA THR A 369 -18.98 0.08 17.62
C THR A 369 -19.48 1.30 18.38
N SER A 370 -19.31 1.31 19.71
CA SER A 370 -19.82 2.37 20.57
C SER A 370 -19.14 3.73 20.36
N ASN A 371 -17.98 3.80 19.72
CA ASN A 371 -17.29 5.05 19.42
C ASN A 371 -17.29 5.37 17.92
N SER A 372 -18.11 4.66 17.12
CA SER A 372 -18.07 4.77 15.67
C SER A 372 -18.78 6.01 15.17
N VAL A 373 -18.06 6.83 14.40
CA VAL A 373 -18.60 8.02 13.74
C VAL A 373 -18.25 7.95 12.25
N ILE A 374 -19.26 8.08 11.39
CA ILE A 374 -19.05 8.19 9.94
C ILE A 374 -19.21 9.66 9.56
N GLY A 375 -18.16 10.25 8.99
CA GLY A 375 -18.17 11.62 8.52
C GLY A 375 -18.20 11.68 7.00
N PHE A 376 -19.03 12.57 6.43
CA PHE A 376 -18.88 13.06 5.07
C PHE A 376 -18.34 14.49 5.16
N LEU A 377 -17.01 14.58 5.16
CA LEU A 377 -16.31 15.84 5.33
C LEU A 377 -15.83 16.34 3.94
N SER A 378 -15.45 17.62 3.85
CA SER A 378 -14.96 18.35 2.65
C SER A 378 -15.99 18.80 1.59
N GLY A 379 -15.62 19.83 0.81
CA GLY A 379 -16.46 20.53 -0.19
C GLY A 379 -16.29 20.12 -1.66
N PHE A 380 -15.72 18.95 -1.98
CA PHE A 380 -15.33 18.64 -3.37
C PHE A 380 -16.50 18.42 -4.34
N SER A 381 -17.48 17.61 -3.96
CA SER A 381 -18.58 17.22 -4.85
C SER A 381 -19.86 16.92 -4.06
N ASN A 382 -20.97 16.84 -4.80
CA ASN A 382 -22.18 16.23 -4.27
C ASN A 382 -21.95 14.72 -4.16
N GLU A 383 -22.31 14.14 -3.02
CA GLU A 383 -22.10 12.73 -2.75
C GLU A 383 -23.41 12.01 -2.52
N THR A 384 -23.36 10.69 -2.65
CA THR A 384 -24.50 9.81 -2.40
C THR A 384 -24.14 8.77 -1.35
N ILE A 385 -25.10 8.50 -0.47
CA ILE A 385 -25.16 7.24 0.25
C ILE A 385 -26.18 6.41 -0.52
N SER A 386 -25.79 5.26 -1.01
CA SER A 386 -26.64 4.41 -1.84
C SER A 386 -26.53 2.94 -1.47
N GLY A 387 -27.62 2.19 -1.70
CA GLY A 387 -27.67 0.77 -1.39
C GLY A 387 -28.56 -0.02 -2.35
N ALA A 388 -28.37 -1.34 -2.38
CA ALA A 388 -29.27 -2.27 -3.04
C ALA A 388 -30.58 -2.44 -2.26
N THR A 389 -31.66 -2.77 -2.96
CA THR A 389 -33.03 -2.86 -2.42
C THR A 389 -33.30 -4.08 -1.53
N THR A 390 -32.29 -4.91 -1.30
CA THR A 390 -32.36 -6.16 -0.54
C THR A 390 -31.68 -6.08 0.82
N LEU A 391 -31.04 -4.95 1.14
CA LEU A 391 -30.40 -4.76 2.44
C LEU A 391 -31.46 -4.89 3.51
N THR A 392 -31.22 -5.65 4.57
CA THR A 392 -32.27 -5.79 5.59
C THR A 392 -32.36 -4.57 6.46
N ASN A 393 -31.24 -3.86 6.75
CA ASN A 393 -31.15 -2.54 7.40
C ASN A 393 -29.74 -1.93 7.28
N LEU A 394 -29.63 -0.62 7.05
CA LEU A 394 -28.38 0.15 7.26
C LEU A 394 -28.48 0.95 8.55
N ASP A 395 -27.90 0.41 9.63
CA ASP A 395 -27.90 1.05 10.93
C ASP A 395 -26.53 1.72 11.18
N LEU A 396 -26.48 3.05 11.09
CA LEU A 396 -25.32 3.83 11.49
C LEU A 396 -25.46 4.25 12.96
N LYS A 397 -24.33 4.42 13.64
CA LYS A 397 -24.31 4.99 14.98
C LYS A 397 -24.37 6.52 14.92
N ASP A 398 -23.23 7.17 14.75
CA ASP A 398 -23.12 8.63 14.64
C ASP A 398 -22.77 9.02 13.20
N LEU A 399 -23.36 10.12 12.72
CA LEU A 399 -23.19 10.62 11.35
C LEU A 399 -22.89 12.12 11.34
N ILE A 400 -21.82 12.54 10.68
CA ILE A 400 -21.45 13.95 10.52
C ILE A 400 -21.50 14.33 9.05
N ILE A 401 -22.24 15.40 8.72
CA ILE A 401 -22.27 15.99 7.38
C ILE A 401 -21.64 17.38 7.45
N ASN A 402 -20.42 17.51 6.96
CA ASN A 402 -19.70 18.79 6.91
C ASN A 402 -19.17 19.02 5.50
N LYS A 403 -20.09 19.33 4.58
CA LYS A 403 -19.78 19.58 3.17
C LYS A 403 -20.21 20.98 2.75
N SER A 404 -19.49 22.01 3.21
CA SER A 404 -19.83 23.41 2.90
C SER A 404 -20.06 23.63 1.40
N GLY A 405 -21.23 24.20 1.05
CA GLY A 405 -21.64 24.46 -0.34
C GLY A 405 -21.99 23.24 -1.20
N LYS A 406 -21.98 22.02 -0.65
CA LYS A 406 -22.29 20.77 -1.36
C LYS A 406 -23.37 19.97 -0.63
N SER A 407 -23.76 18.84 -1.21
CA SER A 407 -24.78 17.96 -0.64
C SER A 407 -24.32 16.51 -0.49
N VAL A 408 -24.94 15.81 0.47
CA VAL A 408 -24.96 14.35 0.58
C VAL A 408 -26.39 13.92 0.43
N SER A 409 -26.68 13.00 -0.50
CA SER A 409 -28.04 12.55 -0.80
C SER A 409 -28.21 11.05 -0.57
N LEU A 410 -29.36 10.65 -0.04
CA LEU A 410 -29.72 9.23 0.03
C LEU A 410 -30.31 8.77 -1.30
N SER A 411 -29.84 7.67 -1.87
CA SER A 411 -30.41 7.12 -3.09
C SER A 411 -30.58 5.61 -3.02
N SER A 412 -31.61 5.09 -3.70
CA SER A 412 -31.81 3.66 -3.98
C SER A 412 -32.01 2.72 -2.77
N PHE A 413 -32.10 3.24 -1.55
CA PHE A 413 -32.35 2.41 -0.37
C PHE A 413 -33.77 1.85 -0.30
N THR A 414 -33.86 0.53 -0.26
CA THR A 414 -35.01 -0.20 0.25
C THR A 414 -34.47 -1.24 1.22
N PRO A 415 -34.58 -1.07 2.56
CA PRO A 415 -35.26 -0.03 3.33
C PRO A 415 -34.34 1.16 3.67
N ASN A 416 -34.94 2.14 4.34
CA ASN A 416 -34.36 3.37 4.89
C ASN A 416 -33.04 3.21 5.67
N ILE A 417 -32.23 4.27 5.69
CA ILE A 417 -31.09 4.43 6.60
C ILE A 417 -31.59 4.74 8.00
N ARG A 418 -30.97 4.12 9.01
CA ARG A 418 -31.23 4.40 10.42
C ARG A 418 -30.00 4.97 11.11
N ILE A 419 -30.22 6.00 11.91
CA ILE A 419 -29.22 6.58 12.81
C ILE A 419 -29.63 6.25 14.25
N SER A 420 -28.76 5.58 14.97
CA SER A 420 -28.99 5.14 16.36
C SER A 420 -28.34 6.01 17.42
N GLY A 421 -27.39 6.85 17.02
CA GLY A 421 -26.74 7.87 17.84
C GLY A 421 -27.07 9.28 17.36
N VAL A 422 -26.05 10.14 17.22
CA VAL A 422 -26.20 11.55 16.87
C VAL A 422 -25.86 11.77 15.40
N MET A 423 -26.78 12.41 14.67
CA MET A 423 -26.49 13.03 13.39
C MET A 423 -26.23 14.52 13.59
N THR A 424 -25.12 15.06 13.08
CA THR A 424 -24.85 16.50 13.07
C THR A 424 -24.64 16.99 11.64
N ILE A 425 -25.07 18.22 11.34
CA ILE A 425 -24.85 18.85 10.04
C ILE A 425 -24.23 20.23 10.24
N PRO A 426 -22.91 20.32 10.53
CA PRO A 426 -22.25 21.61 10.68
C PRO A 426 -22.23 22.45 9.40
N ALA A 427 -22.19 21.83 8.21
CA ALA A 427 -22.26 22.55 6.94
C ALA A 427 -22.74 21.67 5.79
N GLY A 428 -23.28 22.30 4.74
CA GLY A 428 -23.79 21.63 3.54
C GLY A 428 -25.23 21.18 3.68
N THR A 429 -25.70 20.36 2.72
CA THR A 429 -27.07 19.87 2.67
C THR A 429 -27.11 18.34 2.75
N TYR A 430 -27.88 17.78 3.66
CA TYR A 430 -28.22 16.35 3.66
C TYR A 430 -29.62 16.14 3.08
N ASN A 431 -29.70 15.58 1.86
CA ASN A 431 -30.96 15.23 1.22
C ASN A 431 -31.38 13.82 1.64
N THR A 432 -32.38 13.75 2.52
CA THR A 432 -32.92 12.49 3.05
C THR A 432 -33.61 11.62 2.01
N ASN A 433 -34.14 12.23 0.93
CA ASN A 433 -35.02 11.57 -0.05
C ASN A 433 -36.10 10.68 0.59
N ASN A 434 -36.60 11.10 1.77
CA ASN A 434 -37.59 10.38 2.58
C ASN A 434 -37.13 9.01 3.11
N GLN A 435 -35.83 8.75 3.11
CA GLN A 435 -35.20 7.49 3.51
C GLN A 435 -34.46 7.56 4.85
N LEU A 436 -34.57 8.67 5.60
CA LEU A 436 -33.90 8.81 6.90
C LEU A 436 -34.82 8.38 8.06
N ILE A 437 -34.30 7.54 8.94
CA ILE A 437 -34.91 7.18 10.23
C ILE A 437 -33.94 7.51 11.37
N PHE A 438 -34.40 8.21 12.40
CA PHE A 438 -33.75 8.25 13.70
C PHE A 438 -34.34 7.15 14.57
N ARG A 439 -33.52 6.24 15.07
CA ARG A 439 -33.98 5.07 15.83
C ARG A 439 -33.40 5.06 17.23
N SER A 440 -34.25 4.95 18.21
CA SER A 440 -33.88 4.53 19.56
C SER A 440 -33.92 3.00 19.65
N THR A 441 -32.84 2.40 20.14
CA THR A 441 -32.69 0.95 20.28
C THR A 441 -32.86 0.46 21.71
N SER A 442 -32.82 1.37 22.69
CA SER A 442 -33.00 1.06 24.11
C SER A 442 -33.60 2.26 24.84
N ASN A 443 -33.86 2.11 26.15
CA ASN A 443 -34.30 3.20 27.02
C ASN A 443 -33.27 4.35 27.18
N SER A 444 -32.02 4.11 26.79
CA SER A 444 -30.88 5.02 26.97
C SER A 444 -30.20 5.40 25.64
N ALA A 445 -30.51 4.70 24.55
CA ALA A 445 -30.02 5.00 23.21
C ALA A 445 -31.15 5.59 22.37
N SER A 446 -30.99 6.84 21.94
CA SER A 446 -31.90 7.49 21.00
C SER A 446 -31.11 7.98 19.80
N GLY A 447 -31.62 7.69 18.60
CA GLY A 447 -31.27 8.42 17.40
C GLY A 447 -31.72 9.87 17.54
N GLN A 448 -30.81 10.82 17.31
CA GLN A 448 -31.07 12.24 17.47
C GLN A 448 -30.40 13.05 16.35
N LEU A 449 -31.02 14.18 16.04
CA LEU A 449 -30.41 15.24 15.26
C LEU A 449 -29.78 16.23 16.26
N GLY A 450 -28.45 16.33 16.24
CA GLY A 450 -27.68 17.30 17.01
C GLY A 450 -27.72 18.68 16.37
N GLU A 451 -26.67 19.47 16.58
CA GLU A 451 -26.57 20.82 16.01
C GLU A 451 -26.56 20.78 14.47
N VAL A 452 -27.35 21.69 13.88
CA VAL A 452 -27.50 21.86 12.44
C VAL A 452 -27.24 23.32 12.10
N SER A 453 -26.06 23.61 11.57
CA SER A 453 -25.75 24.90 10.94
C SER A 453 -25.84 24.81 9.41
N GLY A 454 -25.83 23.60 8.85
CA GLY A 454 -26.17 23.29 7.46
C GLY A 454 -27.68 23.10 7.25
N THR A 455 -28.07 22.23 6.31
CA THR A 455 -29.47 21.98 5.93
C THR A 455 -29.79 20.49 5.93
N LEU A 456 -30.91 20.12 6.56
CA LEU A 456 -31.56 18.82 6.37
C LEU A 456 -32.74 18.99 5.41
N SER A 457 -32.72 18.30 4.26
CA SER A 457 -33.72 18.44 3.20
C SER A 457 -34.50 17.12 3.02
N GLY A 458 -35.84 17.22 2.99
CA GLY A 458 -36.77 16.09 2.87
C GLY A 458 -37.25 15.51 4.22
N ASN A 459 -38.02 14.43 4.17
CA ASN A 459 -38.64 13.87 5.38
C ASN A 459 -37.68 12.94 6.15
N ALA A 460 -37.76 13.01 7.48
CA ALA A 460 -37.17 12.05 8.40
C ALA A 460 -38.27 11.38 9.24
N THR A 461 -38.08 10.12 9.58
CA THR A 461 -38.94 9.37 10.52
C THR A 461 -38.21 9.24 11.85
N VAL A 462 -38.93 9.26 12.97
CA VAL A 462 -38.35 9.04 14.30
C VAL A 462 -39.02 7.84 14.95
N GLU A 463 -38.26 6.77 15.13
CA GLU A 463 -38.69 5.54 15.81
C GLU A 463 -38.13 5.54 17.24
N ARG A 464 -39.00 5.64 18.25
CA ARG A 464 -38.58 5.61 19.67
C ARG A 464 -38.79 4.23 20.29
N PHE A 465 -37.80 3.71 21.01
CA PHE A 465 -37.98 2.54 21.86
C PHE A 465 -38.76 2.94 23.11
N ILE A 466 -39.81 2.19 23.41
CA ILE A 466 -40.58 2.33 24.64
C ILE A 466 -40.49 0.99 25.34
N ALA A 467 -39.77 0.95 26.46
CA ALA A 467 -39.71 -0.25 27.29
C ALA A 467 -41.13 -0.63 27.72
N GLY A 468 -41.51 -1.89 27.49
CA GLY A 468 -42.75 -2.45 28.01
C GLY A 468 -42.69 -2.62 29.52
N ALA A 469 -42.79 -1.53 30.28
CA ALA A 469 -43.07 -1.62 31.70
C ALA A 469 -44.56 -1.98 31.84
N THR A 470 -44.85 -3.08 32.51
CA THR A 470 -46.21 -3.53 32.87
C THR A 470 -46.94 -2.40 33.61
N GLY A 471 -47.72 -1.59 32.87
CA GLY A 471 -48.63 -0.57 33.44
C GLY A 471 -48.38 0.89 33.05
N ARG A 472 -47.27 1.26 32.39
CA ARG A 472 -47.08 2.67 31.96
C ARG A 472 -47.72 2.93 30.59
N LYS A 473 -48.86 3.62 30.60
CA LYS A 473 -49.47 4.20 29.39
C LYS A 473 -48.61 5.38 28.94
N TRP A 474 -48.05 5.30 27.74
CA TRP A 474 -47.29 6.40 27.14
C TRP A 474 -48.22 7.27 26.28
N ARG A 475 -47.98 8.58 26.28
CA ARG A 475 -48.66 9.57 25.44
C ARG A 475 -47.58 10.43 24.77
N PHE A 476 -47.67 10.57 23.46
CA PHE A 476 -46.86 11.56 22.74
C PHE A 476 -47.44 12.94 23.04
N LEU A 477 -46.67 13.81 23.70
CA LEU A 477 -47.16 15.09 24.19
C LEU A 477 -46.97 16.23 23.17
N ALA A 478 -45.82 16.30 22.51
CA ALA A 478 -45.51 17.30 21.49
C ALA A 478 -44.25 16.92 20.69
N SER A 479 -44.10 17.52 19.51
CA SER A 479 -42.85 17.56 18.74
C SER A 479 -42.27 18.97 18.79
N PRO A 480 -40.98 19.17 19.12
CA PRO A 480 -40.36 20.50 19.15
C PRO A 480 -40.02 21.05 17.74
N ILE A 481 -40.34 20.34 16.65
CA ILE A 481 -40.01 20.78 15.29
C ILE A 481 -41.00 21.85 14.83
N THR A 482 -40.56 23.11 14.87
CA THR A 482 -41.29 24.28 14.36
C THR A 482 -40.88 24.57 12.92
N THR A 483 -41.34 23.78 11.95
CA THR A 483 -41.24 24.14 10.53
C THR A 483 -42.62 24.21 9.91
N SER A 484 -42.77 25.08 8.90
CA SER A 484 -44.05 25.40 8.25
C SER A 484 -44.76 24.21 7.59
N ASN A 485 -44.11 23.05 7.49
CA ASN A 485 -44.62 21.85 6.79
C ASN A 485 -44.67 20.58 7.65
N TYR A 486 -44.64 20.67 8.99
CA TYR A 486 -44.74 19.50 9.85
C TYR A 486 -46.12 18.82 9.72
N ARG A 487 -46.16 17.58 9.20
CA ARG A 487 -47.34 16.70 9.23
C ARG A 487 -47.05 15.44 10.04
N SER A 488 -47.50 15.38 11.30
CA SER A 488 -47.48 14.13 12.05
C SER A 488 -48.56 13.17 11.53
N ARG A 489 -48.19 12.02 10.98
CA ARG A 489 -49.13 10.92 10.70
C ARG A 489 -48.95 9.82 11.74
N TYR A 490 -49.89 9.73 12.67
CA TYR A 490 -49.92 8.64 13.65
C TYR A 490 -50.44 7.35 13.00
N ARG A 491 -49.63 6.30 12.94
CA ARG A 491 -50.08 4.95 12.55
C ARG A 491 -49.83 3.97 13.69
N ARG A 492 -50.90 3.62 14.42
CA ARG A 492 -50.86 2.56 15.44
C ARG A 492 -50.84 1.19 14.75
N LYS A 493 -49.67 0.55 14.66
CA LYS A 493 -49.58 -0.87 14.27
C LYS A 493 -49.57 -1.73 15.55
N LEU A 494 -50.71 -2.31 15.89
CA LEU A 494 -50.83 -3.28 16.98
C LEU A 494 -50.27 -4.62 16.50
N CYS A 495 -48.98 -4.87 16.76
CA CYS A 495 -48.41 -6.20 16.69
C CYS A 495 -47.79 -6.51 18.06
N ASN A 496 -48.11 -7.67 18.62
CA ASN A 496 -47.48 -8.20 19.83
C ASN A 496 -45.95 -8.15 19.65
N GLY A 497 -45.26 -7.30 20.42
CA GLY A 497 -43.80 -7.34 20.58
C GLY A 497 -43.01 -6.10 20.15
N TYR A 498 -43.48 -5.26 19.21
CA TYR A 498 -42.74 -4.06 18.78
C TYR A 498 -43.70 -2.93 18.39
N GLN A 499 -43.65 -1.80 19.11
CA GLN A 499 -44.41 -0.59 18.78
C GLN A 499 -43.52 0.33 17.92
N LYS A 500 -43.95 0.58 16.68
CA LYS A 500 -43.27 1.44 15.69
C LYS A 500 -43.91 2.84 15.73
N LEU A 501 -43.08 3.89 15.83
CA LEU A 501 -43.49 5.30 15.81
C LEU A 501 -43.29 5.94 14.44
#